data_AF-S0DF58-F1
#
_entry.id   AF-S0DF58-F1
#
_cell.length_a   1.000
_cell.length_b   1.000
_cell.length_c   1.000
_cell.angle_alpha   90.00
_cell.angle_beta   90.00
_cell.angle_gamma   90.00
#
_symmetry.space_group_name_H-M   'P 1'
#
loop_
_entity.id
_entity.type
_entity.pdbx_description
1 polymer ?
#
loop_
_entity_poly.entity_id
_entity_poly.type
_entity_poly.pdbx_seq_one_letter_code
_entity_poly.pdbx_strand_id
1 'polypeptide(L)'
;MLGLVFILLLFFFFGGSLNFMLVMGFLLCALLFMIGGKEMVSESLFFSLMEGKDYECGFESFSHKSSSFSIQFFIIGLSFMLFDLEICIFLPYIGSGLGGVFNVVIGLIFLIVVLLIFLYEMNLGALSW
;
A
#
# COMPACT_ATOMS: atom_id res chain seq x y z
N MET A 1 38.67 47.52 31.10
CA MET A 1 38.51 47.92 29.68
C MET A 1 39.01 46.87 28.68
N LEU A 2 40.15 46.19 28.91
CA LEU A 2 40.69 45.21 27.94
C LEU A 2 39.75 44.03 27.60
N GLY A 3 39.06 43.46 28.60
CA GLY A 3 38.19 42.28 28.38
C GLY A 3 36.95 42.54 27.52
N LEU A 4 36.41 43.76 27.56
CA LEU A 4 35.23 44.14 26.77
C LEU A 4 35.57 44.33 25.28
N VAL A 5 36.78 44.86 25.00
CA VAL A 5 37.30 45.01 23.63
C VAL A 5 37.60 43.64 23.00
N PHE A 6 38.12 42.70 23.79
CA PHE A 6 38.37 41.33 23.31
C PHE A 6 37.08 40.58 22.95
N ILE A 7 36.01 40.75 23.73
CA ILE A 7 34.69 40.17 23.44
C ILE A 7 34.07 40.79 22.18
N LEU A 8 34.21 42.10 21.97
CA LEU A 8 33.73 42.78 20.77
C LEU A 8 34.49 42.33 19.49
N LEU A 9 35.81 42.13 19.60
CA LEU A 9 36.61 41.60 18.48
C LEU A 9 36.25 40.15 18.15
N LEU A 10 36.01 39.30 19.16
CA LEU A 10 35.51 37.94 18.96
C LEU A 10 34.14 37.94 18.27
N PHE A 11 33.22 38.81 18.69
CA PHE A 11 31.90 38.92 18.07
C PHE A 11 31.98 39.38 16.61
N PHE A 12 32.87 40.30 16.28
CA PHE A 12 33.08 40.76 14.90
C PHE A 12 33.75 39.68 14.02
N PHE A 13 34.72 38.94 14.57
CA PHE A 13 35.43 37.87 13.85
C PHE A 13 34.56 36.62 13.64
N PHE A 14 33.79 36.20 14.66
CA PHE A 14 32.84 35.09 14.55
C PHE A 14 31.60 35.47 13.73
N GLY A 15 31.08 36.70 13.89
CA GLY A 15 29.93 37.19 13.14
C GLY A 15 30.21 37.38 11.64
N GLY A 16 31.39 37.89 11.28
CA GLY A 16 31.79 38.06 9.88
C GLY A 16 32.07 36.75 9.14
N SER A 17 32.73 35.79 9.81
CA SER A 17 33.06 34.49 9.22
C SER A 17 31.82 33.62 8.98
N LEU A 18 30.83 33.65 9.89
CA LEU A 18 29.57 32.91 9.73
C LEU A 18 28.75 33.40 8.52
N ASN A 19 28.64 34.72 8.31
CA ASN A 19 27.92 35.27 7.16
C ASN A 19 28.59 34.89 5.82
N PHE A 20 29.92 34.84 5.77
CA PHE A 20 30.65 34.42 4.59
C PHE A 20 30.44 32.93 4.25
N MET A 21 30.44 32.05 5.26
CA MET A 21 30.17 30.63 5.08
C MET A 21 28.75 30.37 4.56
N LEU A 22 27.76 31.13 5.05
CA LEU A 22 26.38 31.03 4.57
C LEU A 22 26.23 31.44 3.10
N VAL A 23 26.83 32.56 2.69
CA VAL A 23 26.77 33.03 1.30
C VAL A 23 27.43 32.03 0.34
N MET A 24 28.59 31.49 0.69
CA MET A 24 29.26 30.47 -0.12
C MET A 24 28.45 29.16 -0.21
N GLY A 25 27.76 28.78 0.87
CA GLY A 25 26.86 27.64 0.88
C GLY A 25 25.66 27.81 -0.06
N PHE A 26 25.01 28.97 -0.04
CA PHE A 26 23.91 29.27 -0.96
C PHE A 26 24.35 29.25 -2.43
N LEU A 27 25.54 29.78 -2.74
CA LEU A 27 26.09 29.75 -4.10
C LEU A 27 26.37 28.33 -4.58
N LEU A 28 26.88 27.46 -3.71
CA LEU A 28 27.14 26.05 -4.04
C LEU A 28 25.84 25.30 -4.31
N CYS A 29 24.81 25.48 -3.47
CA CYS A 29 23.50 24.87 -3.68
C CYS A 29 22.84 25.32 -4.99
N ALA A 30 22.94 26.61 -5.33
CA ALA A 30 22.41 27.14 -6.58
C ALA A 30 23.11 26.52 -7.82
N LEU A 31 24.44 26.34 -7.77
CA LEU A 31 25.18 25.70 -8.85
C LEU A 31 24.78 24.23 -9.03
N LEU A 32 24.65 23.47 -7.94
CA LEU A 32 24.24 22.07 -7.99
C LEU A 32 22.82 21.90 -8.57
N PHE A 33 21.90 22.81 -8.23
CA PHE A 33 20.54 22.80 -8.77
C PHE A 33 20.50 23.02 -10.30
N MET A 34 21.32 23.94 -10.81
CA MET A 34 21.40 24.23 -12.25
C MET A 34 22.02 23.10 -13.07
N ILE A 35 22.93 22.32 -12.47
CA ILE A 35 23.54 21.14 -13.11
C ILE A 35 22.53 19.98 -13.11
N GLY A 36 21.85 19.72 -11.98
CA GLY A 36 20.88 18.62 -11.86
C GLY A 36 19.59 18.82 -12.66
N GLY A 37 19.15 20.06 -12.87
CA GLY A 37 17.92 20.35 -13.60
C GLY A 37 17.92 19.93 -15.07
N LYS A 38 19.09 19.78 -15.70
CA LYS A 38 19.18 19.40 -17.12
C LYS A 38 18.88 17.92 -17.36
N GLU A 39 19.21 17.05 -16.41
CA GLU A 39 19.02 15.61 -16.58
C GLU A 39 17.60 15.15 -16.21
N MET A 40 16.92 15.87 -15.31
CA MET A 40 15.54 15.52 -14.89
C MET A 40 14.47 15.88 -15.94
N VAL A 41 14.73 16.83 -16.84
CA VAL A 41 13.72 17.29 -17.82
C VAL A 41 13.54 16.29 -18.97
N SER A 42 14.59 15.58 -19.38
CA SER A 42 14.48 14.60 -20.46
C SER A 42 13.69 13.35 -20.04
N GLU A 43 13.92 12.87 -18.82
CA GLU A 43 13.29 11.66 -18.30
C GLU A 43 11.83 11.91 -17.90
N SER A 44 11.52 13.06 -17.31
CA SER A 44 10.14 13.45 -17.00
C SER A 44 9.28 13.69 -18.25
N LEU A 45 9.87 14.18 -19.34
CA LEU A 45 9.17 14.32 -20.63
C LEU A 45 8.88 12.94 -21.26
N PHE A 46 9.86 12.04 -21.26
CA PHE A 46 9.64 10.68 -21.76
C PHE A 46 8.59 9.91 -20.92
N PHE A 47 8.65 10.07 -19.59
CA PHE A 47 7.68 9.47 -18.67
C PHE A 47 6.27 10.02 -18.90
N SER A 48 6.11 11.35 -18.98
CA SER A 48 4.79 11.97 -19.25
C SER A 48 4.21 11.63 -20.62
N LEU A 49 5.02 11.21 -21.60
CA LEU A 49 4.55 10.70 -22.89
C LEU A 49 4.04 9.24 -22.84
N MET A 50 4.55 8.45 -21.88
CA MET A 50 4.13 7.07 -21.64
C MET A 50 2.99 6.97 -20.62
N GLU A 51 2.89 7.96 -19.74
CA GLU A 51 1.86 8.07 -18.71
C GLU A 51 0.49 8.32 -19.37
N GLY A 52 -0.22 7.22 -19.67
CA GLY A 52 -1.54 7.23 -20.29
C GLY A 52 -1.72 6.34 -21.51
N LYS A 53 -0.64 5.68 -21.98
CA LYS A 53 -0.76 4.66 -23.05
C LYS A 53 -0.88 3.28 -22.43
N ASP A 54 -2.10 2.73 -22.49
CA ASP A 54 -2.32 1.31 -22.23
C ASP A 54 -1.44 0.49 -23.21
N TYR A 55 -0.79 -0.56 -22.73
CA TYR A 55 0.00 -1.48 -23.55
C TYR A 55 -0.91 -2.33 -24.44
N GLU A 56 -1.52 -1.69 -25.43
CA GLU A 56 -2.30 -2.31 -26.48
C GLU A 56 -1.31 -2.65 -27.61
N CYS A 57 -1.36 -3.87 -28.15
CA CYS A 57 -0.42 -4.41 -29.14
C CYS A 57 -0.42 -3.69 -30.52
N GLY A 58 -0.42 -2.36 -30.57
CA GLY A 58 -0.41 -1.54 -31.79
C GLY A 58 -1.78 -1.05 -32.26
N PHE A 59 -2.83 -1.15 -31.43
CA PHE A 59 -4.19 -0.71 -31.76
C PHE A 59 -4.62 0.49 -30.91
N GLU A 60 -5.38 1.42 -31.50
CA GLU A 60 -5.98 2.55 -30.78
C GLU A 60 -7.03 2.02 -29.80
N SER A 61 -6.96 2.47 -28.54
CA SER A 61 -7.87 2.01 -27.49
C SER A 61 -9.30 2.47 -27.79
N PHE A 62 -10.18 1.50 -28.07
CA PHE A 62 -11.61 1.77 -28.11
C PHE A 62 -12.03 2.25 -26.71
N SER A 63 -12.55 3.48 -26.64
CA SER A 63 -12.90 4.21 -25.41
C SER A 63 -14.15 3.68 -24.68
N HIS A 64 -14.37 2.37 -24.72
CA HIS A 64 -15.48 1.70 -24.03
C HIS A 64 -14.97 0.62 -23.08
N LYS A 65 -14.28 1.04 -22.01
CA LYS A 65 -14.11 0.22 -20.80
C LYS A 65 -15.34 0.38 -19.91
N SER A 66 -16.48 -0.17 -20.32
CA SER A 66 -17.41 -0.69 -19.32
C SER A 66 -16.82 -2.02 -18.85
N SER A 67 -16.13 -2.02 -17.72
CA SER A 67 -15.73 -3.27 -17.11
C SER A 67 -17.00 -4.05 -16.75
N SER A 68 -17.26 -5.13 -17.48
CA SER A 68 -18.31 -6.07 -17.11
C SER A 68 -17.95 -6.62 -15.73
N PHE A 69 -18.70 -6.22 -14.71
CA PHE A 69 -18.52 -6.77 -13.37
C PHE A 69 -18.95 -8.23 -13.38
N SER A 70 -17.99 -9.13 -13.21
CA SER A 70 -18.25 -10.56 -13.09
C SER A 70 -18.70 -10.87 -11.66
N ILE A 71 -20.01 -11.06 -11.51
CA ILE A 71 -20.69 -11.47 -10.25
C ILE A 71 -20.05 -12.72 -9.63
N GLN A 72 -19.41 -13.57 -10.43
CA GLN A 72 -18.69 -14.76 -9.99
C GLN A 72 -17.58 -14.44 -8.96
N PHE A 73 -16.75 -13.41 -9.20
CA PHE A 73 -15.70 -13.03 -8.23
C PHE A 73 -16.29 -12.50 -6.93
N PHE A 74 -17.45 -11.85 -6.99
CA PHE A 74 -18.17 -11.40 -5.81
C PHE A 74 -18.67 -12.59 -4.97
N ILE A 75 -19.27 -13.61 -5.61
CA ILE A 75 -19.77 -14.80 -4.90
C ILE A 75 -18.62 -15.60 -4.28
N ILE A 76 -17.49 -15.75 -5.00
CA ILE A 76 -16.30 -16.41 -4.45
C ILE A 76 -15.78 -15.65 -3.22
N GLY A 77 -15.70 -14.32 -3.28
CA GLY A 77 -15.26 -13.50 -2.15
C GLY A 77 -16.21 -13.58 -0.95
N LEU A 78 -17.52 -13.61 -1.21
CA LEU A 78 -18.54 -13.72 -0.17
C LEU A 78 -18.54 -15.10 0.49
N SER A 79 -18.40 -16.18 -0.29
CA SER A 79 -18.27 -17.56 0.21
C SER A 79 -17.02 -17.72 1.09
N PHE A 80 -15.87 -17.15 0.67
CA PHE A 80 -14.67 -17.13 1.49
C PHE A 80 -14.85 -16.37 2.81
N MET A 81 -15.49 -15.20 2.78
CA MET A 81 -15.78 -14.41 3.99
C MET A 81 -16.67 -15.17 4.99
N LEU A 82 -17.68 -15.89 4.48
CA LEU A 82 -18.59 -16.66 5.31
C LEU A 82 -17.88 -17.86 5.95
N PHE A 83 -17.09 -18.61 5.18
CA PHE A 83 -16.33 -19.74 5.69
C PHE A 83 -15.28 -19.33 6.74
N ASP A 84 -14.63 -18.17 6.56
CA ASP A 84 -13.68 -17.63 7.56
C ASP A 84 -14.40 -17.30 8.89
N LEU A 85 -15.60 -16.71 8.81
CA LEU A 85 -16.43 -16.43 9.98
C LEU A 85 -16.84 -17.70 10.74
N GLU A 86 -17.17 -18.77 10.02
CA GLU A 86 -17.51 -20.07 10.63
C GLU A 86 -16.32 -20.69 11.37
N ILE A 87 -15.11 -20.63 10.80
CA ILE A 87 -13.89 -21.10 11.45
C ILE A 87 -13.58 -20.26 12.70
N CYS A 88 -13.74 -18.94 12.63
CA CYS A 88 -13.55 -18.05 13.78
C CYS A 88 -14.42 -18.43 14.97
N ILE A 89 -15.65 -18.91 14.74
CA ILE A 89 -16.56 -19.38 15.78
C ILE A 89 -16.19 -20.79 16.26
N PHE A 90 -15.73 -21.66 15.34
CA PHE A 90 -15.41 -23.06 15.64
C PHE A 90 -14.13 -23.24 16.47
N LEU A 91 -13.09 -22.43 16.23
CA LEU A 91 -11.81 -22.51 16.94
C LEU A 91 -11.93 -22.39 18.48
N PRO A 92 -12.57 -21.32 19.03
CA PRO A 92 -12.72 -21.19 20.48
C PRO A 92 -13.63 -22.26 21.07
N TYR A 93 -14.58 -22.79 20.27
CA TYR A 93 -15.46 -23.87 20.70
C TYR A 93 -14.69 -25.16 21.00
N ILE A 94 -13.78 -25.59 20.10
CA ILE A 94 -12.91 -26.75 20.33
C ILE A 94 -11.91 -26.49 21.46
N GLY A 95 -11.34 -25.29 21.52
CA GLY A 95 -10.30 -24.93 22.50
C GLY A 95 -10.80 -24.81 23.95
N SER A 96 -12.12 -24.87 24.18
CA SER A 96 -12.73 -24.61 25.49
C SER A 96 -12.43 -25.65 26.58
N GLY A 97 -11.76 -26.78 26.28
CA GLY A 97 -11.20 -27.73 27.26
C GLY A 97 -12.20 -28.45 28.18
N LEU A 98 -13.45 -27.99 28.24
CA LEU A 98 -14.57 -28.50 29.04
C LEU A 98 -15.46 -29.45 28.22
N GLY A 99 -14.92 -29.95 27.09
CA GLY A 99 -15.63 -30.69 26.06
C GLY A 99 -15.96 -32.14 26.43
N GLY A 100 -17.11 -32.40 27.05
CA GLY A 100 -17.67 -33.76 27.09
C GLY A 100 -18.06 -34.28 25.69
N VAL A 101 -18.48 -35.54 25.59
CA VAL A 101 -18.92 -36.19 24.32
C VAL A 101 -19.96 -35.34 23.56
N PHE A 102 -20.81 -34.63 24.30
CA PHE A 102 -21.82 -33.73 23.74
C PHE A 102 -21.23 -32.58 22.91
N ASN A 103 -20.10 -31.98 23.34
CA ASN A 103 -19.46 -30.90 22.61
C ASN A 103 -18.81 -31.40 21.30
N VAL A 104 -18.30 -32.62 21.30
CA VAL A 104 -17.79 -33.27 20.08
C VAL A 104 -18.94 -33.52 19.08
N VAL A 105 -20.09 -33.98 19.55
CA VAL A 105 -21.27 -34.22 18.70
C VAL A 105 -21.78 -32.92 18.08
N ILE A 106 -21.88 -31.84 18.87
CA ILE A 106 -22.28 -30.53 18.35
C ILE A 106 -21.27 -30.00 17.34
N GLY A 107 -19.97 -30.13 17.62
CA GLY A 107 -18.92 -29.73 16.68
C GLY A 107 -18.97 -30.50 15.35
N LEU A 108 -19.27 -31.79 15.40
CA LEU A 108 -19.47 -32.62 14.19
C LEU A 108 -20.71 -32.19 13.41
N ILE A 109 -21.83 -31.92 14.09
CA ILE A 109 -23.05 -31.43 13.44
C ILE A 109 -22.77 -30.08 12.75
N PHE A 110 -22.08 -29.17 13.43
CA PHE A 110 -21.68 -27.89 12.85
C PHE A 110 -20.86 -28.07 11.56
N LEU A 111 -19.85 -28.94 11.58
CA LEU A 111 -19.03 -29.24 10.41
C LEU A 111 -19.84 -29.82 9.24
N ILE A 112 -20.81 -30.70 9.53
CA ILE A 112 -21.70 -31.28 8.51
C ILE A 112 -22.58 -30.20 7.87
N VAL A 113 -23.11 -29.26 8.66
CA VAL A 113 -23.93 -28.17 8.13
C VAL A 113 -23.11 -27.29 7.18
N VAL A 114 -21.91 -26.88 7.59
CA VAL A 114 -20.99 -26.11 6.75
C VAL A 114 -20.70 -26.84 5.44
N LEU A 115 -20.41 -28.14 5.52
CA LEU A 115 -20.10 -28.95 4.35
C LEU A 115 -21.31 -29.08 3.40
N LEU A 116 -22.54 -29.18 3.93
CA LEU A 116 -23.75 -29.20 3.11
C LEU A 116 -24.00 -27.86 2.40
N ILE A 117 -23.78 -26.73 3.08
CA ILE A 117 -23.90 -25.39 2.49
C ILE A 117 -22.89 -25.23 1.35
N PHE A 118 -21.64 -25.63 1.58
CA PHE A 118 -20.60 -25.57 0.56
C PHE A 118 -20.91 -26.45 -0.67
N LEU A 119 -21.38 -27.69 -0.46
CA LEU A 119 -21.81 -28.56 -1.56
C LEU A 119 -22.98 -27.98 -2.34
N TYR A 120 -23.91 -27.29 -1.66
CA TYR A 120 -25.01 -26.59 -2.33
C TYR A 120 -24.51 -25.45 -3.22
N GLU A 121 -23.55 -24.64 -2.76
CA GLU A 121 -22.93 -23.58 -3.57
C GLU A 121 -22.17 -24.14 -4.78
N MET A 122 -21.50 -25.29 -4.63
CA MET A 122 -20.84 -25.97 -5.75
C MET A 122 -21.86 -26.43 -6.81
N ASN A 123 -22.99 -27.00 -6.40
CA ASN A 123 -24.04 -27.46 -7.32
C ASN A 123 -24.72 -26.31 -8.08
N LEU A 124 -24.74 -25.11 -7.49
CA LEU A 124 -25.25 -23.90 -8.15
C LEU A 124 -24.33 -23.40 -9.28
N GLY A 125 -23.14 -23.96 -9.46
CA GLY A 125 -22.18 -23.50 -10.47
C GLY A 125 -21.57 -22.13 -10.13
N ALA A 126 -21.70 -21.68 -8.88
CA ALA A 126 -21.12 -20.41 -8.44
C ALA A 126 -19.59 -20.38 -8.51
N LEU A 127 -18.96 -21.57 -8.45
CA LEU A 127 -17.50 -21.76 -8.49
C LEU A 127 -17.00 -22.36 -9.82
N SER A 128 -17.86 -22.62 -10.81
CA SER A 128 -17.40 -23.18 -12.09
C SER A 128 -16.72 -22.09 -12.91
N TRP A 129 -15.44 -22.32 -13.24
CA TRP A 129 -14.72 -21.64 -14.29
C TRP A 129 -14.77 -22.47 -15.57
#